data_AF-A0A833UC95-F1
#
_entry.id   AF-A0A833UC95-F1
#
_cell.length_a   1.000
_cell.length_b   1.000
_cell.length_c   1.000
_cell.angle_alpha   90.00
_cell.angle_beta   90.00
_cell.angle_gamma   90.00
#
_symmetry.space_group_name_H-M   'P 1'
#
loop_
_entity.id
_entity.type
_entity.pdbx_description
1 polymer ?
#
loop_
_entity_poly.entity_id
_entity_poly.type
_entity_poly.pdbx_seq_one_letter_code
_entity_poly.pdbx_strand_id
1 'polypeptide(L)'
;MLSTIEIIARLENEWDNSGFLGRLREAKFNENEADDFVFFLHNIRINESDIPYRLVSLLWYLPNFLNWQKERLVDAGVINDFQYEKFINQVDSVLESILGVP
;
A
#
# COMPACT_ATOMS: atom_id res chain seq x y z
N MET A 1 -2.43 -12.67 14.92
CA MET A 1 -2.59 -12.73 13.45
C MET A 1 -3.94 -12.12 13.15
N LEU A 2 -4.00 -11.13 12.25
CA LEU A 2 -5.26 -10.46 11.93
C LEU A 2 -6.16 -11.39 11.10
N SER A 3 -7.45 -11.37 11.36
CA SER A 3 -8.46 -11.97 10.51
C SER A 3 -8.58 -11.20 9.18
N THR A 4 -9.12 -11.85 8.14
CA THR A 4 -9.36 -11.20 6.85
C THR A 4 -10.22 -9.94 6.97
N ILE A 5 -11.19 -9.93 7.89
CA ILE A 5 -12.05 -8.75 8.14
C ILE A 5 -11.23 -7.60 8.73
N GLU A 6 -10.34 -7.87 9.69
CA GLU A 6 -9.46 -6.86 10.28
C GLU A 6 -8.44 -6.33 9.27
N ILE A 7 -7.92 -7.19 8.38
CA ILE A 7 -7.04 -6.78 7.28
C ILE A 7 -7.77 -5.83 6.33
N ILE A 8 -8.98 -6.18 5.91
CA ILE A 8 -9.81 -5.34 5.03
C ILE A 8 -10.09 -3.99 5.72
N ALA A 9 -10.56 -4.01 6.97
CA ALA A 9 -10.87 -2.78 7.70
C ALA A 9 -9.64 -1.88 7.86
N ARG A 10 -8.45 -2.45 8.10
CA ARG A 10 -7.21 -1.68 8.15
C ARG A 10 -6.86 -1.08 6.79
N LEU A 11 -6.91 -1.86 5.71
CA LEU A 11 -6.66 -1.36 4.35
C LEU A 11 -7.63 -0.25 3.98
N GLU A 12 -8.93 -0.39 4.30
CA GLU A 12 -9.93 0.65 4.05
C GLU A 12 -9.59 1.95 4.77
N ASN A 13 -9.15 1.88 6.03
CA ASN A 13 -8.67 3.05 6.76
C ASN A 13 -7.44 3.69 6.10
N GLU A 14 -6.52 2.91 5.51
CA GLU A 14 -5.38 3.47 4.78
C GLU A 14 -5.80 4.22 3.51
N TRP A 15 -6.84 3.72 2.83
CA TRP A 15 -7.39 4.31 1.60
C TRP A 15 -8.29 5.53 1.85
N ASP A 16 -8.84 5.67 3.06
CA ASP A 16 -9.56 6.86 3.51
C ASP A 16 -8.64 8.09 3.44
N ASN A 17 -9.23 9.28 3.29
CA ASN A 17 -8.53 10.57 3.28
C ASN A 17 -7.64 10.78 4.52
N SER A 18 -8.06 10.26 5.68
CA SER A 18 -7.25 10.29 6.91
C SER A 18 -6.23 9.16 7.03
N GLY A 19 -6.18 8.23 6.08
CA GLY A 19 -5.19 7.16 6.01
C GLY A 19 -3.89 7.59 5.36
N PHE A 20 -2.87 6.72 5.39
CA PHE A 20 -1.59 7.00 4.75
C PHE A 20 -1.77 7.20 3.24
N LEU A 21 -2.46 6.28 2.55
CA LEU A 21 -2.67 6.37 1.10
C LEU A 21 -3.56 7.57 0.73
N GLY A 22 -4.54 7.91 1.57
CA GLY A 22 -5.33 9.13 1.39
C GLY A 22 -4.47 10.39 1.42
N ARG A 23 -3.57 10.50 2.38
CA ARG A 23 -2.63 11.62 2.51
C ARG A 23 -1.67 11.75 1.33
N LEU A 24 -1.28 10.65 0.68
CA LEU A 24 -0.46 10.71 -0.54
C LEU A 24 -1.14 11.52 -1.66
N ARG A 25 -2.48 11.48 -1.75
CA ARG A 25 -3.25 12.28 -2.75
C ARG A 25 -3.11 13.79 -2.55
N GLU A 26 -2.75 14.21 -1.33
CA GLU A 26 -2.50 15.59 -0.95
C GLU A 26 -1.01 15.94 -0.95
N ALA A 27 -0.18 15.09 -1.57
CA ALA A 27 1.28 15.19 -1.55
C ALA A 27 1.87 15.21 -0.14
N LYS A 28 1.28 14.46 0.81
CA LYS A 28 1.81 14.30 2.17
C LYS A 28 2.40 12.90 2.31
N PHE A 29 3.72 12.82 2.41
CA PHE A 29 4.43 11.57 2.63
C PHE A 29 5.15 11.60 3.99
N ASN A 30 5.07 10.50 4.72
CA ASN A 30 5.80 10.29 5.96
C ASN A 30 6.48 8.92 5.89
N GLU A 31 7.81 8.90 6.06
CA GLU A 31 8.62 7.68 5.92
C GLU A 31 8.29 6.62 6.97
N ASN A 32 8.00 7.02 8.22
CA ASN A 32 7.60 6.07 9.26
C ASN A 32 6.24 5.43 8.94
N GLU A 33 5.29 6.20 8.41
CA GLU A 33 3.99 5.66 8.01
C GLU A 33 4.12 4.72 6.81
N ALA A 34 5.05 5.01 5.89
CA ALA A 34 5.36 4.13 4.77
C ALA A 34 5.96 2.80 5.24
N ASP A 35 6.93 2.84 6.16
CA ASP A 35 7.54 1.66 6.76
C ASP A 35 6.52 0.82 7.54
N ASP A 36 5.66 1.47 8.34
CA ASP A 36 4.56 0.82 9.07
C ASP A 36 3.57 0.16 8.11
N PHE A 37 3.25 0.80 6.99
CA PHE A 37 2.36 0.27 5.97
C PHE A 37 2.97 -0.95 5.27
N VAL A 38 4.25 -0.91 4.87
CA VAL A 38 4.96 -2.06 4.30
C VAL A 38 5.01 -3.21 5.31
N PHE A 39 5.33 -2.91 6.57
CA PHE A 39 5.34 -3.91 7.63
C PHE A 39 3.97 -4.56 7.81
N PHE A 40 2.89 -3.77 7.80
CA PHE A 40 1.54 -4.29 7.84
C PHE A 40 1.25 -5.23 6.67
N LEU A 41 1.54 -4.81 5.43
CA LEU A 41 1.33 -5.65 4.24
C LEU A 41 2.11 -6.97 4.34
N HIS A 42 3.37 -6.93 4.77
CA HIS A 42 4.21 -8.13 4.91
C HIS A 42 3.63 -9.17 5.89
N ASN A 43 2.81 -8.74 6.85
CA ASN A 43 2.16 -9.60 7.83
C ASN A 43 0.78 -10.11 7.39
N ILE A 44 0.30 -9.70 6.21
CA ILE A 44 -0.91 -10.27 5.63
C ILE A 44 -0.65 -11.76 5.31
N ARG A 45 -1.58 -12.61 5.74
CA ARG A 45 -1.61 -14.03 5.42
C ARG A 45 -3.00 -14.33 4.88
N ILE A 46 -3.06 -14.73 3.61
CA ILE A 46 -4.29 -15.12 2.94
C ILE A 46 -4.26 -16.64 2.83
N ASN A 47 -5.31 -17.30 3.32
CA ASN A 47 -5.49 -18.73 3.08
C ASN A 47 -6.05 -18.92 1.67
N GLU A 48 -5.60 -19.96 0.95
CA GLU A 48 -5.95 -20.27 -0.45
C GLU A 48 -7.44 -20.59 -0.72
N SER A 49 -8.31 -20.43 0.29
CA SER A 49 -9.78 -20.50 0.18
C SER A 49 -10.37 -19.27 -0.51
N ASP A 50 -11.70 -19.17 -0.58
CA ASP A 50 -12.44 -18.02 -1.13
C ASP A 50 -11.90 -16.66 -0.65
N ILE A 51 -11.09 -16.02 -1.48
CA ILE A 51 -10.50 -14.70 -1.19
C ILE A 51 -11.59 -13.64 -1.39
N PRO A 52 -11.89 -12.81 -0.37
CA PRO A 52 -12.90 -11.77 -0.54
C PRO A 52 -12.50 -10.80 -1.65
N TYR A 53 -13.43 -10.56 -2.59
CA TYR A 53 -13.24 -9.61 -3.69
C TYR A 53 -12.74 -8.24 -3.19
N ARG A 54 -13.20 -7.83 -2.01
CA ARG A 54 -12.84 -6.53 -1.42
C ARG A 54 -11.36 -6.46 -1.05
N LEU A 55 -10.80 -7.52 -0.49
CA LEU A 55 -9.37 -7.61 -0.19
C LEU A 55 -8.55 -7.50 -1.47
N VAL A 56 -8.91 -8.28 -2.50
CA VAL A 56 -8.27 -8.19 -3.81
C VAL A 56 -8.34 -6.76 -4.32
N SER A 57 -9.53 -6.13 -4.29
CA SER A 57 -9.78 -4.77 -4.78
C SER A 57 -8.92 -3.68 -4.12
N LEU A 58 -8.53 -3.88 -2.85
CA LEU A 58 -7.72 -2.95 -2.07
C LEU A 58 -6.21 -3.12 -2.32
N LEU A 59 -5.79 -4.32 -2.72
CA LEU A 59 -4.38 -4.66 -2.94
C LEU A 59 -3.96 -4.50 -4.41
N TRP A 60 -4.75 -5.01 -5.37
CA TRP A 60 -4.38 -5.05 -6.79
C TRP A 60 -4.13 -3.67 -7.41
N TYR A 61 -4.81 -2.64 -6.89
CA TYR A 61 -4.74 -1.28 -7.43
C TYR A 61 -3.60 -0.46 -6.82
N LEU A 62 -3.03 -0.95 -5.72
CA LEU A 62 -2.03 -0.22 -4.94
C LEU A 62 -0.78 0.16 -5.76
N PRO A 63 -0.16 -0.72 -6.57
CA PRO A 63 1.02 -0.36 -7.37
C PRO A 63 0.77 0.81 -8.32
N ASN A 64 -0.35 0.75 -9.05
CA ASN A 64 -0.73 1.80 -10.00
C ASN A 64 -0.97 3.13 -9.27
N PHE A 65 -1.68 3.08 -8.15
CA PHE A 65 -1.92 4.25 -7.33
C PHE A 65 -0.62 4.91 -6.85
N LEU A 66 0.32 4.11 -6.31
CA LEU A 66 1.58 4.62 -5.78
C LEU A 66 2.45 5.23 -6.88
N ASN A 67 2.53 4.58 -8.04
CA ASN A 67 3.23 5.11 -9.21
C ASN A 67 2.67 6.48 -9.64
N TRP A 68 1.35 6.66 -9.65
CA TRP A 68 0.76 7.96 -9.97
C TRP A 68 1.04 9.05 -8.93
N GLN A 69 1.29 8.68 -7.67
CA GLN A 69 1.68 9.68 -6.66
C GLN A 69 3.17 10.04 -6.76
N LYS A 70 4.02 9.21 -7.39
CA LYS A 70 5.47 9.44 -7.52
C LYS A 70 5.76 10.82 -8.09
N GLU A 71 5.26 11.11 -9.30
CA GLU A 71 5.46 12.39 -9.98
C GLU A 71 4.98 13.56 -9.11
N ARG A 72 3.79 13.42 -8.51
CA ARG A 72 3.18 14.48 -7.68
C ARG A 72 4.01 14.81 -6.44
N LEU A 73 4.58 13.80 -5.78
CA LEU A 73 5.37 13.96 -4.56
C LEU A 73 6.76 14.52 -4.85
N VAL A 74 7.37 14.09 -5.96
CA VAL A 74 8.67 14.59 -6.42
C VAL A 74 8.56 16.04 -6.88
N ASP A 75 7.55 16.38 -7.69
CA ASP A 75 7.32 17.76 -8.16
C ASP A 75 7.00 18.72 -7.02
N ALA A 76 6.32 18.24 -5.97
CA ALA A 76 6.07 19.01 -4.75
C ALA A 76 7.31 19.15 -3.84
N GLY A 77 8.43 18.50 -4.17
CA GLY A 77 9.66 18.52 -3.36
C GLY A 77 9.52 17.84 -2.00
N VAL A 78 8.52 16.97 -1.84
CA VAL A 78 8.19 16.31 -0.56
C VAL A 78 9.14 15.16 -0.27
N ILE A 79 9.56 14.46 -1.32
CA ILE A 79 10.47 13.31 -1.24
C ILE A 79 11.37 13.29 -2.48
N ASN A 80 12.55 12.68 -2.37
CA ASN A 80 13.37 12.42 -3.53
C ASN A 80 12.87 11.18 -4.30
N ASP A 81 13.15 11.17 -5.60
CA ASP A 81 12.69 10.12 -6.51
C ASP A 81 13.10 8.71 -6.05
N PHE A 82 14.35 8.60 -5.57
CA PHE A 82 14.98 7.34 -5.17
C PHE A 82 14.32 6.69 -3.93
N GLN A 83 14.02 7.49 -2.90
CA GLN A 83 13.39 7.01 -1.67
C GLN A 83 11.98 6.49 -1.93
N TYR A 84 11.22 7.21 -2.76
CA TYR A 84 9.86 6.82 -3.08
C TYR A 84 9.82 5.59 -3.99
N GLU A 85 10.75 5.48 -4.94
CA GLU A 85 10.90 4.28 -5.77
C GLU A 85 11.27 3.05 -4.95
N LYS A 86 12.17 3.19 -3.96
CA LYS A 86 12.46 2.11 -3.02
C LYS A 86 11.19 1.62 -2.29
N PHE A 87 10.36 2.56 -1.83
CA PHE A 87 9.09 2.23 -1.18
C PHE A 87 8.12 1.50 -2.13
N ILE A 88 7.95 1.96 -3.37
CA ILE A 88 7.12 1.27 -4.38
C ILE A 88 7.62 -0.17 -4.58
N ASN A 89 8.92 -0.36 -4.77
CA ASN A 89 9.51 -1.68 -4.99
C ASN A 89 9.29 -2.63 -3.79
N GLN A 90 9.30 -2.11 -2.56
CA GLN A 90 8.99 -2.89 -1.36
C GLN A 90 7.52 -3.32 -1.36
N VAL A 91 6.59 -2.42 -1.69
CA VAL A 91 5.17 -2.74 -1.80
C VAL A 91 4.93 -3.79 -2.88
N ASP A 92 5.52 -3.63 -4.07
CA ASP A 92 5.39 -4.58 -5.18
C ASP A 92 5.89 -5.97 -4.78
N SER A 93 7.07 -6.05 -4.18
CA SER A 93 7.65 -7.33 -3.69
C SER A 93 6.74 -8.01 -2.66
N VAL A 94 6.14 -7.23 -1.75
CA VAL A 94 5.21 -7.77 -0.75
C VAL A 94 3.91 -8.23 -1.39
N LEU A 95 3.38 -7.50 -2.37
CA LEU A 95 2.17 -7.88 -3.09
C LEU A 95 2.36 -9.15 -3.91
N GLU A 96 3.50 -9.31 -4.58
CA GLU A 96 3.87 -10.57 -5.26
C GLU A 96 3.87 -11.75 -4.30
N SER A 97 4.37 -11.56 -3.06
CA SER A 97 4.32 -12.60 -2.03
C SER A 97 2.90 -12.91 -1.53
N ILE A 98 1.96 -11.98 -1.62
CA ILE A 98 0.58 -12.14 -1.12
C ILE A 98 -0.33 -12.72 -2.21
N LEU A 99 -0.24 -12.19 -3.42
CA LEU A 99 -1.14 -12.48 -4.55
C LEU A 99 -0.53 -13.50 -5.52
N GLY A 100 0.76 -13.79 -5.42
CA GLY A 100 1.51 -14.55 -6.40
C GLY A 100 1.97 -13.70 -7.58
N VAL A 101 2.81 -14.29 -8.42
CA VAL A 101 3.21 -13.74 -9.72
C VAL A 101 2.38 -14.46 -10.81
N PRO A 102 1.77 -13.75 -11.78
CA PRO A 102 1.04 -14.36 -12.89
C PRO A 102 1.86 -15.33 -13.75
#